data_AF-A0A427AC62-F1
#
_entry.id   AF-A0A427AC62-F1
#
_cell.length_a   1.000
_cell.length_b   1.000
_cell.length_c   1.000
_cell.angle_alpha   90.00
_cell.angle_beta   90.00
_cell.angle_gamma   90.00
#
_symmetry.space_group_name_H-M   'P 1'
#
loop_
_entity.id
_entity.type
_entity.pdbx_description
1 polymer ?
#
loop_
_entity_poly.entity_id
_entity_poly.type
_entity_poly.pdbx_seq_one_letter_code
_entity_poly.pdbx_strand_id
1 'polypeptide(L)'
;MRKFRGDLLLPSALHATLWILVAVGFPAVISAIREDIGLAEDRFCRNTVQGRYLLSDDNGYVCTALSVDTWTRCCPVKGDQFSCQGCNLISQCCNSYEYCVSCCLDPSRTNKNLAMKVKIAKPITAGTYSSVFDFCAGRCRHNSASVVHENAYASDFHHCFSRQSNYSGSTEATFEARLTGINIVTGRLGESCTIACSSRGQSCVPNRLFLLNRCNM
;
A
#
# COMPACT_ATOMS: atom_id res chain seq x y z
N MET A 1 -30.02 84.84 -50.76
CA MET A 1 -31.24 84.99 -49.93
C MET A 1 -31.25 83.90 -48.86
N ARG A 2 -31.35 84.34 -47.59
CA ARG A 2 -31.84 83.68 -46.34
C ARG A 2 -31.99 82.13 -46.35
N LYS A 3 -31.14 81.36 -45.65
CA LYS A 3 -31.19 80.98 -44.21
C LYS A 3 -32.44 80.16 -43.87
N PHE A 4 -32.27 78.91 -43.40
CA PHE A 4 -32.77 78.46 -42.09
C PHE A 4 -32.20 77.08 -41.72
N ARG A 5 -31.52 77.08 -40.57
CA ARG A 5 -31.06 75.93 -39.78
C ARG A 5 -32.27 75.48 -38.97
N GLY A 6 -32.58 74.19 -38.94
CA GLY A 6 -33.66 73.62 -38.14
C GLY A 6 -33.13 72.44 -37.35
N ASP A 7 -32.76 72.70 -36.10
CA ASP A 7 -32.39 71.72 -35.10
C ASP A 7 -33.61 70.81 -34.79
N LEU A 8 -33.47 69.51 -35.01
CA LEU A 8 -34.44 68.52 -34.54
C LEU A 8 -34.26 68.35 -33.02
N LEU A 9 -35.11 69.03 -32.25
CA LEU A 9 -35.35 68.73 -30.85
C LEU A 9 -36.33 67.55 -30.75
N LEU A 10 -35.82 66.35 -30.50
CA LEU A 10 -36.61 65.19 -30.08
C LEU A 10 -36.54 65.08 -28.53
N PRO A 11 -37.67 64.85 -27.84
CA PRO A 11 -37.78 65.09 -26.39
C PRO A 11 -37.04 64.05 -25.54
N SER A 12 -36.29 64.55 -24.58
CA SER A 12 -35.45 63.88 -23.58
C SER A 12 -36.21 63.05 -22.52
N ALA A 13 -37.43 62.60 -22.82
CA ALA A 13 -38.29 61.90 -21.85
C ALA A 13 -38.46 60.38 -22.11
N LEU A 14 -37.99 59.86 -23.26
CA LEU A 14 -38.15 58.44 -23.61
C LEU A 14 -36.89 57.59 -23.37
N HIS A 15 -35.73 58.20 -23.14
CA HIS A 15 -34.51 57.46 -22.80
C HIS A 15 -34.43 57.10 -21.31
N ALA A 16 -35.06 57.86 -20.42
CA ALA A 16 -34.98 57.62 -18.98
C ALA A 16 -35.83 56.42 -18.52
N THR A 17 -36.94 56.12 -19.21
CA THR A 17 -37.82 55.00 -18.86
C THR A 17 -37.32 53.65 -19.39
N LEU A 18 -36.55 53.65 -20.49
CA LEU A 18 -35.98 52.42 -21.04
C LEU A 18 -34.83 51.87 -20.19
N TRP A 19 -34.08 52.73 -19.49
CA TRP A 19 -33.00 52.31 -18.58
C TRP A 19 -33.50 51.81 -17.22
N ILE A 20 -34.68 52.25 -16.77
CA ILE A 20 -35.26 51.80 -15.49
C ILE A 20 -35.82 50.37 -15.58
N LEU A 21 -36.27 49.92 -16.76
CA LEU A 21 -36.75 48.54 -16.95
C LEU A 21 -35.62 47.51 -17.09
N VAL A 22 -34.40 47.92 -17.48
CA VAL A 22 -33.24 47.00 -17.55
C VAL A 22 -32.63 46.73 -16.17
N ALA A 23 -32.79 47.64 -15.21
CA ALA A 23 -32.22 47.49 -13.87
C ALA A 23 -33.04 46.60 -12.91
N VAL A 24 -34.31 46.32 -13.21
CA VAL A 24 -35.23 45.59 -12.29
C VAL A 24 -35.47 44.13 -12.75
N GLY A 25 -34.92 43.73 -13.90
CA GLY A 25 -35.14 42.40 -14.51
C GLY A 25 -34.08 41.34 -14.23
N PHE A 26 -33.08 41.60 -13.40
CA PHE A 26 -32.14 40.56 -12.98
C PHE A 26 -32.62 40.00 -11.64
N PRO A 27 -33.17 38.76 -11.59
CA PRO A 27 -33.28 38.08 -10.32
C PRO A 27 -31.87 38.05 -9.73
N ALA A 28 -31.70 38.62 -8.55
CA ALA A 28 -30.46 38.47 -7.81
C ALA A 28 -30.20 36.97 -7.74
N VAL A 29 -29.14 36.53 -8.44
CA VAL A 29 -28.66 35.16 -8.33
C VAL A 29 -28.15 35.07 -6.90
N ILE A 30 -29.03 34.63 -6.00
CA ILE A 30 -28.64 34.16 -4.68
C ILE A 30 -27.80 32.91 -4.97
N SER A 31 -26.50 33.10 -5.20
CA SER A 31 -25.53 32.03 -5.04
C SER A 31 -25.54 31.70 -3.55
N ALA A 32 -26.47 30.83 -3.17
CA ALA A 32 -26.30 30.02 -1.99
C ALA A 32 -25.03 29.21 -2.25
N ILE A 33 -23.93 29.62 -1.62
CA ILE A 33 -22.72 28.83 -1.50
C ILE A 33 -23.12 27.64 -0.64
N ARG A 34 -23.67 26.61 -1.28
CA ARG A 34 -23.86 25.32 -0.65
C ARG A 34 -22.45 24.81 -0.38
N GLU A 35 -22.08 24.72 0.89
CA GLU A 35 -20.89 24.00 1.32
C GLU A 35 -20.86 22.64 0.62
N ASP A 36 -19.80 22.43 -0.15
CA ASP A 36 -19.10 21.17 -0.37
C ASP A 36 -19.99 19.91 -0.26
N ILE A 37 -20.83 19.69 -1.26
CA ILE A 37 -21.02 18.30 -1.70
C ILE A 37 -19.69 17.94 -2.34
N GLY A 38 -18.78 17.35 -1.55
CA GLY A 38 -17.60 16.69 -2.07
C GLY A 38 -18.07 15.65 -3.08
N LEU A 39 -18.13 16.07 -4.35
CA LEU A 39 -18.24 15.16 -5.47
C LEU A 39 -17.04 14.25 -5.27
N ALA A 40 -17.28 13.00 -4.89
CA ALA A 40 -16.23 12.01 -4.67
C ALA A 40 -15.32 12.10 -5.90
N GLU A 41 -14.11 12.63 -5.69
CA GLU A 41 -13.11 12.70 -6.75
C GLU A 41 -13.04 11.28 -7.30
N ASP A 42 -13.45 11.12 -8.55
CA ASP A 42 -13.58 9.83 -9.21
C ASP A 42 -12.18 9.28 -9.42
N ARG A 43 -11.65 8.73 -8.32
CA ARG A 43 -10.26 8.37 -8.21
C ARG A 43 -10.13 6.96 -8.75
N PHE A 44 -9.54 6.89 -9.93
CA PHE A 44 -9.13 5.63 -10.52
C PHE A 44 -8.07 4.95 -9.64
N CYS A 45 -8.31 3.69 -9.29
CA CYS A 45 -7.34 2.89 -8.57
C CYS A 45 -6.33 2.27 -9.53
N ARG A 46 -5.13 2.10 -9.01
CA ARG A 46 -4.14 1.18 -9.58
C ARG A 46 -4.34 -0.17 -8.93
N ASN A 47 -4.20 -1.25 -9.68
CA ASN A 47 -4.29 -2.59 -9.12
C ASN A 47 -3.23 -3.51 -9.70
N THR A 48 -3.08 -4.70 -9.12
CA THR A 48 -1.98 -5.61 -9.46
C THR A 48 -2.07 -6.20 -10.86
N VAL A 49 -3.23 -6.18 -11.55
CA VAL A 49 -3.60 -6.69 -12.92
C VAL A 49 -3.16 -8.13 -13.28
N GLN A 50 -2.08 -8.64 -12.69
CA GLN A 50 -1.39 -9.87 -13.02
C GLN A 50 -2.01 -11.11 -12.37
N GLY A 51 -2.81 -10.93 -11.32
CA GLY A 51 -3.43 -12.03 -10.60
C GLY A 51 -4.56 -12.67 -11.43
N ARG A 52 -4.57 -14.00 -11.50
CA ARG A 52 -5.59 -14.75 -12.26
C ARG A 52 -6.98 -14.69 -11.62
N TYR A 53 -7.03 -14.75 -10.28
CA TYR A 53 -8.28 -14.87 -9.53
C TYR A 53 -8.52 -13.70 -8.59
N LEU A 54 -7.44 -13.21 -7.97
CA LEU A 54 -7.45 -12.10 -7.04
C LEU A 54 -6.67 -10.93 -7.62
N LEU A 55 -6.94 -9.75 -7.10
CA LEU A 55 -6.15 -8.56 -7.32
C LEU A 55 -6.18 -7.67 -6.08
N SER A 56 -5.13 -6.89 -5.91
CA SER A 56 -5.03 -5.86 -4.87
C SER A 56 -4.99 -4.50 -5.52
N ASP A 57 -5.74 -3.54 -4.99
CA ASP A 57 -5.68 -2.14 -5.41
C ASP A 57 -4.74 -1.29 -4.54
N ASP A 58 -4.52 -0.04 -4.93
CA ASP A 58 -3.67 0.93 -4.21
C ASP A 58 -4.33 1.52 -2.95
N ASN A 59 -5.63 1.26 -2.76
CA ASN A 59 -6.32 1.50 -1.49
C ASN A 59 -6.08 0.36 -0.48
N GLY A 60 -5.49 -0.76 -0.91
CA GLY A 60 -5.15 -1.89 -0.07
C GLY A 60 -6.26 -2.93 0.08
N TYR A 61 -7.29 -2.90 -0.75
CA TYR A 61 -8.32 -3.93 -0.77
C TYR A 61 -7.92 -5.07 -1.72
N VAL A 62 -8.28 -6.29 -1.33
CA VAL A 62 -8.13 -7.50 -2.16
C VAL A 62 -9.50 -7.99 -2.56
N CYS A 63 -9.70 -8.22 -3.85
CA CYS A 63 -10.97 -8.71 -4.36
C CYS A 63 -10.75 -9.65 -5.55
N THR A 64 -11.81 -10.32 -5.97
CA THR A 64 -11.75 -11.16 -7.17
C THR A 64 -11.70 -10.32 -8.43
N ALA A 65 -11.11 -10.88 -9.50
CA ALA A 65 -11.06 -10.22 -10.81
C ALA A 65 -12.43 -9.78 -11.34
N LEU A 66 -13.49 -10.52 -10.99
CA LEU A 66 -14.87 -10.26 -11.42
C LEU A 66 -15.57 -9.18 -10.59
N SER A 67 -15.07 -8.89 -9.39
CA SER A 67 -15.69 -7.91 -8.48
C SER A 67 -15.14 -6.50 -8.61
N VAL A 68 -14.14 -6.29 -9.47
CA VAL A 68 -13.56 -4.95 -9.71
C VAL A 68 -14.55 -4.06 -10.42
N ASP A 69 -14.64 -2.82 -9.96
CA ASP A 69 -15.44 -1.81 -10.63
C ASP A 69 -14.85 -1.47 -12.00
N THR A 70 -15.66 -1.54 -13.04
CA THR A 70 -15.19 -1.38 -14.42
C THR A 70 -14.75 0.05 -14.74
N TRP A 71 -15.29 1.02 -14.01
CA TRP A 71 -15.03 2.43 -14.23
C TRP A 71 -13.77 2.86 -13.47
N THR A 72 -13.81 2.81 -12.15
CA THR A 72 -12.74 3.24 -11.24
C THR A 72 -11.57 2.26 -11.17
N ARG A 73 -11.74 0.99 -11.58
CA ARG A 73 -10.76 -0.10 -11.42
C ARG A 73 -10.39 -0.44 -9.98
N CYS A 74 -11.15 0.07 -9.02
CA CYS A 74 -10.99 -0.21 -7.59
C CYS A 74 -11.65 -1.53 -7.20
N CYS A 75 -11.13 -2.15 -6.14
CA CYS A 75 -11.87 -3.17 -5.43
C CYS A 75 -13.05 -2.55 -4.67
N PRO A 76 -14.15 -3.30 -4.49
CA PRO A 76 -15.25 -2.84 -3.65
C PRO A 76 -14.75 -2.71 -2.21
N VAL A 77 -15.21 -1.66 -1.51
CA VAL A 77 -14.89 -1.40 -0.10
C VAL A 77 -15.65 -2.41 0.78
N LYS A 78 -15.17 -3.66 0.76
CA LYS A 78 -15.72 -4.80 1.50
C LYS A 78 -14.58 -5.66 2.04
N GLY A 79 -14.70 -6.09 3.29
CA GLY A 79 -13.68 -6.87 3.98
C GLY A 79 -12.57 -6.01 4.59
N ASP A 80 -11.48 -6.66 4.99
CA ASP A 80 -10.37 -6.01 5.68
C ASP A 80 -9.47 -5.24 4.70
N GLN A 81 -9.28 -3.95 4.97
CA GLN A 81 -8.26 -3.15 4.31
C GLN A 81 -6.87 -3.61 4.77
N PHE A 82 -5.92 -3.70 3.84
CA PHE A 82 -4.56 -4.19 4.10
C PHE A 82 -4.51 -5.61 4.65
N SER A 83 -5.38 -6.49 4.15
CA SER A 83 -5.46 -7.88 4.59
C SER A 83 -4.13 -8.62 4.42
N CYS A 84 -3.65 -9.21 5.50
CA CYS A 84 -2.47 -10.07 5.55
C CYS A 84 -2.83 -11.57 5.54
N GLN A 85 -3.96 -11.95 4.92
CA GLN A 85 -4.37 -13.35 4.85
C GLN A 85 -3.30 -14.18 4.13
N GLY A 86 -2.89 -15.30 4.75
CA GLY A 86 -1.83 -16.14 4.18
C GLY A 86 -0.42 -15.53 4.27
N CYS A 87 -0.22 -14.51 5.12
CA CYS A 87 1.08 -13.92 5.39
C CYS A 87 1.64 -14.36 6.74
N ASN A 88 2.93 -14.66 6.78
CA ASN A 88 3.69 -14.77 8.01
C ASN A 88 4.28 -13.40 8.36
N LEU A 89 3.74 -12.76 9.40
CA LEU A 89 4.15 -11.41 9.81
C LEU A 89 5.59 -11.34 10.36
N ILE A 90 6.17 -12.45 10.78
CA ILE A 90 7.56 -12.51 11.27
C ILE A 90 8.54 -12.48 10.09
N SER A 91 8.29 -13.30 9.05
CA SER A 91 9.13 -13.31 7.84
C SER A 91 8.75 -12.19 6.86
N GLN A 92 7.57 -11.59 7.01
CA GLN A 92 7.01 -10.58 6.11
C GLN A 92 6.89 -11.12 4.68
N CYS A 93 6.51 -12.41 4.60
CA CYS A 93 6.28 -13.15 3.37
C CYS A 93 4.90 -13.79 3.38
N CYS A 94 4.31 -13.92 2.20
CA CYS A 94 2.98 -14.47 1.98
C CYS A 94 3.02 -15.56 0.92
N ASN A 95 1.98 -16.39 0.91
CA ASN A 95 1.77 -17.42 -0.11
C ASN A 95 0.99 -16.92 -1.35
N SER A 96 0.45 -15.71 -1.31
CA SER A 96 -0.22 -15.04 -2.42
C SER A 96 0.38 -13.66 -2.66
N TYR A 97 0.56 -13.33 -3.93
CA TYR A 97 1.09 -12.05 -4.37
C TYR A 97 0.18 -10.88 -3.95
N GLU A 98 -1.13 -11.04 -4.14
CA GLU A 98 -2.12 -10.00 -3.91
C GLU A 98 -2.25 -9.65 -2.43
N TYR A 99 -2.28 -10.68 -1.57
CA TYR A 99 -2.26 -10.47 -0.12
C TYR A 99 -0.92 -9.92 0.37
N CYS A 100 0.21 -10.28 -0.27
CA CYS A 100 1.48 -9.62 0.02
C CYS A 100 1.44 -8.13 -0.27
N VAL A 101 0.89 -7.73 -1.43
CA VAL A 101 0.79 -6.31 -1.80
C VAL A 101 -0.13 -5.56 -0.85
N SER A 102 -1.32 -6.10 -0.55
CA SER A 102 -2.27 -5.52 0.40
C SER A 102 -1.67 -5.38 1.80
N CYS A 103 -1.06 -6.43 2.35
CA CYS A 103 -0.41 -6.40 3.66
C CYS A 103 0.77 -5.42 3.72
N CYS A 104 1.53 -5.30 2.64
CA CYS A 104 2.65 -4.37 2.54
C CYS A 104 2.19 -2.91 2.54
N LEU A 105 1.01 -2.60 2.01
CA LEU A 105 0.47 -1.24 1.95
C LEU A 105 0.11 -0.68 3.32
N ASP A 106 -0.07 -1.55 4.32
CA ASP A 106 -0.35 -1.14 5.70
C ASP A 106 0.74 -0.18 6.22
N PRO A 107 0.38 1.06 6.63
CA PRO A 107 1.32 2.02 7.21
C PRO A 107 2.05 1.51 8.46
N SER A 108 1.46 0.55 9.18
CA SER A 108 2.08 -0.11 10.34
C SER A 108 3.24 -1.03 9.95
N ARG A 109 3.27 -1.50 8.70
CA ARG A 109 4.27 -2.44 8.16
C ARG A 109 5.31 -1.73 7.31
N THR A 110 4.88 -0.76 6.50
CA THR A 110 5.75 -0.08 5.55
C THR A 110 5.77 1.42 5.79
N ASN A 111 6.93 1.92 6.20
CA ASN A 111 7.14 3.35 6.30
C ASN A 111 7.25 3.98 4.90
N LYS A 112 6.33 4.89 4.56
CA LYS A 112 6.28 5.58 3.25
C LYS A 112 7.60 6.23 2.85
N ASN A 113 8.27 6.92 3.77
CA ASN A 113 9.53 7.63 3.48
C ASN A 113 10.68 6.67 3.19
N LEU A 114 10.70 5.51 3.87
CA LEU A 114 11.70 4.48 3.61
C LEU A 114 11.42 3.77 2.28
N ALA A 115 10.17 3.39 2.03
CA ALA A 115 9.76 2.70 0.80
C ALA A 115 10.13 3.47 -0.48
N MET A 116 9.88 4.79 -0.50
CA MET A 116 10.17 5.63 -1.67
C MET A 116 11.67 5.90 -1.87
N LYS A 117 12.53 5.67 -0.86
CA LYS A 117 13.99 5.83 -0.98
C LYS A 117 14.70 4.57 -1.46
N VAL A 118 14.00 3.43 -1.46
CA VAL A 118 14.57 2.15 -1.89
C VAL A 118 14.74 2.16 -3.41
N LYS A 119 15.93 1.76 -3.88
CA LYS A 119 16.21 1.51 -5.29
C LYS A 119 15.49 0.25 -5.78
N ILE A 120 14.93 0.32 -6.99
CA ILE A 120 14.19 -0.78 -7.63
C ILE A 120 15.11 -1.98 -7.88
N ALA A 121 16.37 -1.72 -8.22
CA ALA A 121 17.36 -2.74 -8.55
C ALA A 121 18.73 -2.44 -7.93
N LYS A 122 19.65 -3.41 -8.03
CA LYS A 122 21.03 -3.29 -7.53
C LYS A 122 21.90 -2.21 -8.20
N PRO A 123 21.84 -1.96 -9.53
CA PRO A 123 22.77 -1.02 -10.16
C PRO A 123 22.60 0.40 -9.62
N ILE A 124 23.69 1.18 -9.58
CA ILE A 124 23.72 2.53 -9.00
C ILE A 124 22.76 3.47 -9.75
N THR A 125 22.57 3.25 -11.05
CA THR A 125 21.67 3.98 -11.94
C THR A 125 20.19 3.62 -11.76
N ALA A 126 19.85 2.64 -10.93
CA ALA A 126 18.46 2.26 -10.70
C ALA A 126 17.70 3.39 -10.01
N GLY A 127 16.54 3.71 -10.57
CA GLY A 127 15.58 4.63 -9.96
C GLY A 127 14.97 4.09 -8.66
N THR A 128 14.19 4.94 -8.02
CA THR A 128 13.38 4.60 -6.85
C THR A 128 11.92 4.41 -7.22
N TYR A 129 11.12 3.89 -6.30
CA TYR A 129 9.69 3.73 -6.51
C TYR A 129 8.93 5.07 -6.47
N SER A 130 7.94 5.23 -7.34
CA SER A 130 7.07 6.41 -7.42
C SER A 130 6.02 6.47 -6.31
N SER A 131 5.59 5.32 -5.80
CA SER A 131 4.58 5.23 -4.74
C SER A 131 4.82 4.02 -3.83
N VAL A 132 4.14 3.98 -2.68
CA VAL A 132 4.16 2.80 -1.79
C VAL A 132 3.55 1.59 -2.49
N PHE A 133 2.53 1.79 -3.32
CA PHE A 133 1.96 0.72 -4.14
C PHE A 133 2.99 0.13 -5.10
N ASP A 134 3.76 0.96 -5.81
CA ASP A 134 4.84 0.49 -6.70
C ASP A 134 5.92 -0.27 -5.96
N PHE A 135 6.27 0.22 -4.77
CA PHE A 135 7.20 -0.46 -3.88
C PHE A 135 6.68 -1.85 -3.50
N CYS A 136 5.44 -1.95 -3.02
CA CYS A 136 4.84 -3.21 -2.59
C CYS A 136 4.65 -4.18 -3.76
N ALA A 137 4.08 -3.73 -4.87
CA ALA A 137 3.92 -4.51 -6.09
C ALA A 137 5.28 -5.00 -6.63
N GLY A 138 6.30 -4.16 -6.58
CA GLY A 138 7.65 -4.53 -7.01
C GLY A 138 8.33 -5.53 -6.08
N ARG A 139 8.23 -5.35 -4.75
CA ARG A 139 8.89 -6.21 -3.76
C ARG A 139 8.23 -7.56 -3.61
N CYS A 140 6.89 -7.63 -3.61
CA CYS A 140 6.14 -8.86 -3.45
C CYS A 140 6.26 -9.83 -4.63
N ARG A 141 6.84 -9.42 -5.76
CA ARG A 141 7.18 -10.35 -6.84
C ARG A 141 8.20 -11.37 -6.36
N HIS A 142 8.15 -12.58 -6.92
CA HIS A 142 9.14 -13.60 -6.64
C HIS A 142 10.54 -13.03 -6.85
N ASN A 143 11.41 -13.28 -5.88
CA ASN A 143 12.80 -12.85 -5.94
C ASN A 143 13.72 -14.07 -5.92
N SER A 144 14.94 -13.90 -6.42
CA SER A 144 15.94 -14.98 -6.43
C SER A 144 16.35 -15.45 -5.03
N ALA A 145 16.00 -14.72 -3.97
CA ALA A 145 16.25 -15.14 -2.59
C ALA A 145 15.14 -16.08 -2.05
N SER A 146 13.99 -16.15 -2.74
CA SER A 146 12.89 -17.07 -2.40
C SER A 146 13.03 -18.44 -3.06
N VAL A 147 14.04 -18.63 -3.92
CA VAL A 147 14.32 -19.90 -4.61
C VAL A 147 15.58 -20.58 -4.06
N VAL A 148 15.57 -21.90 -4.04
CA VAL A 148 16.65 -22.82 -3.68
C VAL A 148 16.92 -23.69 -4.91
N HIS A 149 18.19 -23.97 -5.18
CA HIS A 149 18.62 -24.72 -6.37
C HIS A 149 18.02 -24.15 -7.67
N GLU A 150 17.94 -22.82 -7.75
CA GLU A 150 17.51 -22.01 -8.90
C GLU A 150 16.05 -22.17 -9.35
N ASN A 151 15.38 -23.27 -9.02
CA ASN A 151 14.07 -23.64 -9.58
C ASN A 151 13.01 -24.08 -8.55
N ALA A 152 13.37 -24.27 -7.28
CA ALA A 152 12.42 -24.66 -6.24
C ALA A 152 12.21 -23.53 -5.24
N TYR A 153 10.98 -23.20 -4.85
CA TYR A 153 10.78 -22.23 -3.78
C TYR A 153 11.26 -22.80 -2.44
N ALA A 154 11.90 -21.97 -1.62
CA ALA A 154 12.36 -22.35 -0.28
C ALA A 154 11.19 -22.65 0.67
N SER A 155 10.03 -22.06 0.39
CA SER A 155 8.82 -22.15 1.18
C SER A 155 7.61 -21.77 0.32
N ASP A 156 6.43 -22.21 0.73
CA ASP A 156 5.16 -21.72 0.19
C ASP A 156 5.00 -20.20 0.38
N PHE A 157 5.69 -19.60 1.35
CA PHE A 157 5.74 -18.14 1.56
C PHE A 157 6.85 -17.47 0.75
N HIS A 158 6.66 -17.34 -0.56
CA HIS A 158 7.69 -16.83 -1.48
C HIS A 158 7.45 -15.37 -1.96
N HIS A 159 6.32 -14.76 -1.60
CA HIS A 159 6.06 -13.34 -1.87
C HIS A 159 6.43 -12.49 -0.66
N CYS A 160 7.55 -11.78 -0.69
CA CYS A 160 8.06 -11.04 0.47
C CYS A 160 8.21 -9.55 0.18
N PHE A 161 7.63 -8.68 1.02
CA PHE A 161 7.80 -7.23 0.85
C PHE A 161 9.04 -6.67 1.56
N SER A 162 9.49 -7.36 2.61
CA SER A 162 10.72 -7.00 3.32
C SER A 162 11.94 -7.64 2.69
N ARG A 163 13.10 -7.00 2.88
CA ARG A 163 14.37 -7.66 2.55
C ARG A 163 14.46 -8.85 3.49
N GLN A 164 14.59 -10.05 2.93
CA GLN A 164 15.27 -11.11 3.66
C GLN A 164 16.61 -10.50 4.05
N SER A 165 16.81 -10.20 5.33
CA SER A 165 18.12 -9.84 5.86
C SER A 165 19.05 -10.91 5.34
N ASN A 166 20.02 -10.52 4.50
CA ASN A 166 20.95 -11.42 3.86
C ASN A 166 21.27 -12.54 4.85
N TYR A 167 20.90 -13.77 4.49
CA TYR A 167 21.35 -14.97 5.19
C TYR A 167 22.84 -15.22 4.85
N SER A 168 23.60 -14.13 4.94
CA SER A 168 25.01 -13.93 4.67
C SER A 168 25.34 -12.55 5.26
N GLY A 169 25.68 -12.51 6.55
CA GLY A 169 26.32 -11.35 7.19
C GLY A 169 25.54 -10.54 8.25
N SER A 170 24.56 -11.08 8.96
CA SER A 170 24.01 -10.44 10.18
C SER A 170 23.65 -11.43 11.30
N THR A 171 24.34 -12.57 11.32
CA THR A 171 24.03 -13.70 12.19
C THR A 171 24.34 -13.49 13.67
N GLU A 172 25.12 -12.49 14.09
CA GLU A 172 25.40 -12.32 15.51
C GLU A 172 24.39 -11.38 16.20
N ALA A 173 24.32 -10.10 15.81
CA ALA A 173 23.55 -9.11 16.56
C ALA A 173 22.03 -9.37 16.63
N THR A 174 21.43 -9.97 15.58
CA THR A 174 19.99 -10.31 15.61
C THR A 174 19.70 -11.68 16.20
N PHE A 175 20.65 -12.61 16.18
CA PHE A 175 20.50 -13.93 16.81
C PHE A 175 20.68 -13.82 18.31
N GLU A 176 21.68 -13.06 18.76
CA GLU A 176 21.85 -12.72 20.18
C GLU A 176 20.61 -12.03 20.73
N ALA A 177 20.07 -11.03 20.02
CA ALA A 177 18.80 -10.39 20.41
C ALA A 177 17.62 -11.38 20.49
N ARG A 178 17.55 -12.37 19.59
CA ARG A 178 16.47 -13.37 19.51
C ARG A 178 16.59 -14.51 20.53
N LEU A 179 17.78 -14.75 21.07
CA LEU A 179 18.07 -15.74 22.11
C LEU A 179 18.36 -15.09 23.48
N THR A 180 18.16 -13.77 23.62
CA THR A 180 18.26 -13.10 24.92
C THR A 180 17.41 -13.82 25.97
N GLY A 181 18.07 -14.32 27.02
CA GLY A 181 17.42 -15.06 28.11
C GLY A 181 17.10 -16.52 27.81
N ILE A 182 17.55 -17.09 26.68
CA ILE A 182 17.37 -18.51 26.33
C ILE A 182 18.73 -19.22 26.41
N ASN A 183 18.82 -20.21 27.29
CA ASN A 183 19.99 -21.10 27.36
C ASN A 183 19.77 -22.33 26.47
N ILE A 184 20.73 -22.63 25.61
CA ILE A 184 20.70 -23.80 24.74
C ILE A 184 21.28 -25.00 25.51
N VAL A 185 20.54 -26.10 25.57
CA VAL A 185 20.94 -27.33 26.25
C VAL A 185 20.84 -28.51 25.29
N THR A 186 21.91 -29.32 25.23
CA THR A 186 21.96 -30.55 24.44
C THR A 186 21.63 -31.75 25.33
N GLY A 187 20.57 -32.49 24.98
CA GLY A 187 20.17 -33.72 25.68
C GLY A 187 21.01 -34.93 25.29
N ARG A 188 20.93 -36.01 26.07
CA ARG A 188 21.56 -37.31 25.78
C ARG A 188 20.78 -38.07 24.70
N LEU A 189 21.41 -39.08 24.11
CA LEU A 189 20.76 -39.97 23.16
C LEU A 189 19.53 -40.64 23.81
N GLY A 190 18.35 -40.43 23.23
CA GLY A 190 17.07 -40.94 23.75
C GLY A 190 16.39 -40.07 24.81
N GLU A 191 16.98 -38.93 25.19
CA GLU A 191 16.38 -37.96 26.12
C GLU A 191 15.48 -36.97 25.36
N SER A 192 14.28 -36.68 25.90
CA SER A 192 13.42 -35.64 25.33
C SER A 192 13.93 -34.25 25.68
N CYS A 193 13.64 -33.25 24.83
CA CYS A 193 14.01 -31.86 25.11
C CYS A 193 13.47 -31.39 26.46
N THR A 194 12.23 -31.77 26.81
CA THR A 194 11.59 -31.42 28.09
C THR A 194 12.38 -31.90 29.30
N ILE A 195 12.85 -33.15 29.29
CA ILE A 195 13.67 -33.70 30.38
C ILE A 195 15.03 -32.98 30.44
N ALA A 196 15.64 -32.70 29.28
CA ALA A 196 16.92 -31.99 29.21
C ALA A 196 16.84 -30.55 29.76
N CYS A 197 15.74 -29.82 29.55
CA CYS A 197 15.55 -28.50 30.17
C CYS A 197 15.29 -28.62 31.69
N SER A 198 14.41 -29.53 32.09
CA SER A 198 14.01 -29.69 33.50
C SER A 198 15.16 -30.17 34.39
N SER A 199 16.07 -31.00 33.87
CA SER A 199 17.27 -31.44 34.59
C SER A 199 18.23 -30.28 34.92
N ARG A 200 18.13 -29.16 34.20
CA ARG A 200 18.88 -27.92 34.48
C ARG A 200 18.04 -26.84 35.17
N GLY A 201 16.86 -27.19 35.68
CA GLY A 201 15.95 -26.25 36.34
C GLY A 201 15.36 -25.19 35.40
N GLN A 202 15.29 -25.48 34.10
CA GLN A 202 14.78 -24.57 33.07
C GLN A 202 13.50 -25.11 32.43
N SER A 203 12.71 -24.20 31.85
CA SER A 203 11.53 -24.55 31.04
C SER A 203 11.88 -24.48 29.55
N CYS A 204 11.49 -25.50 28.79
CA CYS A 204 11.73 -25.49 27.34
C CYS A 204 10.82 -24.51 26.61
N VAL A 205 11.34 -23.92 25.53
CA VAL A 205 10.65 -22.92 24.70
C VAL A 205 10.51 -23.47 23.26
N PRO A 206 9.52 -24.35 23.00
CA PRO A 206 9.44 -25.11 21.73
C PRO A 206 9.17 -24.21 20.52
N ASN A 207 8.46 -23.10 20.71
CA ASN A 207 8.17 -22.11 19.66
C ASN A 207 9.41 -21.38 19.14
N ARG A 208 10.60 -21.57 19.74
CA ARG A 208 11.87 -20.98 19.30
C ARG A 208 12.85 -22.01 18.71
N LEU A 209 12.49 -23.29 18.69
CA LEU A 209 13.37 -24.37 18.22
C LEU A 209 13.81 -24.19 16.77
N PHE A 210 12.95 -23.60 15.93
CA PHE A 210 13.25 -23.30 14.53
C PHE A 210 14.46 -22.36 14.34
N LEU A 211 14.86 -21.62 15.38
CA LEU A 211 16.04 -20.75 15.35
C LEU A 211 17.34 -21.57 15.39
N LEU A 212 17.33 -22.76 16.01
CA LEU A 212 18.50 -23.63 16.19
C LEU A 212 18.74 -24.58 15.01
N ASN A 213 17.80 -24.67 14.07
CA ASN A 213 17.91 -25.54 12.90
C ASN A 213 18.66 -24.86 11.74
N ARG A 214 19.85 -24.33 12.03
CA ARG A 214 20.71 -23.67 11.03
C ARG A 214 22.14 -24.14 11.22
N CYS A 215 22.77 -24.55 10.12
CA CYS A 215 24.16 -25.03 10.10
C CYS A 215 25.21 -23.90 10.08
N ASN A 216 24.79 -22.65 10.24
CA ASN A 216 25.66 -21.47 10.14
C ASN A 216 25.91 -20.88 11.55
N MET A 217 26.33 -21.76 12.47
CA MET A 217 26.89 -21.39 13.78
C MET A 217 28.40 -21.28 13.65
#